data_AF-A0A6J2YLI3-F1
#
_entry.id   AF-A0A6J2YLI3-F1
#
_cell.length_a   1.000
_cell.length_b   1.000
_cell.length_c   1.000
_cell.angle_alpha   90.00
_cell.angle_beta   90.00
_cell.angle_gamma   90.00
#
_symmetry.space_group_name_H-M   'P 1'
#
loop_
_entity.id
_entity.type
_entity.pdbx_description
1 polymer ?
#
loop_
_entity_poly.entity_id
_entity_poly.type
_entity_poly.pdbx_seq_one_letter_code
_entity_poly.pdbx_strand_id
1 'polypeptide(L)'
;MSRLSTERRLRFSIEQDYQLLTEILRQNPFQDVSRWKDVHENFVNECNVPFSLRTCKDHCNHLLNLYTKGSLKIRPKESPEEFLNKKSLLHDLLKLRNNNFNVDDYPSPSTKYENITNDKYSLKMVLKKEIKQDILEMSDSDEDDFYWKETEEKEEEKNMDIEEVLLKKKLELEERRLALKERRLQLEEERFELDKFERTKRMELERAERDLYIKVAMKNQEIITALTNRLVNKCNGDNLCIL
;
A
#
# COMPACT_ATOMS: atom_id res chain seq x y z
N MET A 1 11.75 -11.73 46.48
CA MET A 1 11.70 -11.42 45.03
C MET A 1 10.25 -11.50 44.59
N SER A 2 9.56 -10.35 44.61
CA SER A 2 8.12 -10.27 44.36
C SER A 2 7.83 -10.46 42.87
N ARG A 3 7.18 -11.59 42.53
CA ARG A 3 6.52 -11.77 41.23
C ARG A 3 5.28 -10.87 41.25
N LEU A 4 5.37 -9.69 40.62
CA LEU A 4 4.25 -8.76 40.55
C LEU A 4 3.69 -8.70 39.12
N SER A 5 2.37 -8.86 39.08
CA SER A 5 1.45 -8.51 38.01
C SER A 5 1.34 -9.50 36.85
N THR A 6 0.20 -10.19 36.80
CA THR A 6 -0.40 -10.73 35.58
C THR A 6 -0.52 -9.60 34.56
N GLU A 7 0.42 -9.53 33.62
CA GLU A 7 0.57 -8.44 32.66
C GLU A 7 -0.72 -8.22 31.85
N ARG A 8 -1.49 -7.21 32.24
CA ARG A 8 -2.58 -6.70 31.41
C ARG A 8 -1.96 -6.24 30.09
N ARG A 9 -2.52 -6.72 28.97
CA ARG A 9 -2.10 -6.31 27.62
C ARG A 9 -2.00 -4.78 27.55
N LEU A 10 -0.80 -4.28 27.29
CA LEU A 10 -0.56 -2.86 27.08
C LEU A 10 -1.41 -2.36 25.91
N ARG A 11 -2.09 -1.23 26.12
CA ARG A 11 -2.95 -0.58 25.12
C ARG A 11 -2.48 0.85 24.96
N PHE A 12 -2.49 1.35 23.73
CA PHE A 12 -2.18 2.74 23.45
C PHE A 12 -3.26 3.66 24.03
N SER A 13 -2.82 4.67 24.78
CA SER A 13 -3.67 5.78 25.20
C SER A 13 -3.93 6.75 24.03
N ILE A 14 -4.68 7.82 24.28
CA ILE A 14 -4.94 8.85 23.28
C ILE A 14 -3.67 9.70 23.09
N GLU A 15 -3.04 10.09 24.19
CA GLU A 15 -1.78 10.85 24.25
C GLU A 15 -0.65 10.09 23.54
N GLN A 16 -0.56 8.78 23.76
CA GLN A 16 0.42 7.92 23.10
C GLN A 16 0.21 7.84 21.59
N ASP A 17 -1.04 7.91 21.10
CA ASP A 17 -1.28 8.01 19.67
C ASP A 17 -0.70 9.33 19.11
N TYR A 18 -0.92 10.46 19.78
CA TYR A 18 -0.36 11.75 19.34
C TYR A 18 1.15 11.75 19.32
N GLN A 19 1.78 11.32 20.41
CA GLN A 19 3.24 11.29 20.53
C GLN A 19 3.84 10.40 19.44
N LEU A 20 3.28 9.20 19.24
CA LEU A 20 3.75 8.29 18.20
C LEU A 20 3.59 8.91 16.80
N LEU A 21 2.42 9.45 16.46
CA LEU A 21 2.17 10.00 15.13
C LEU A 21 3.04 11.24 14.85
N THR A 22 3.26 12.07 15.88
CA THR A 22 4.11 13.27 15.78
C THR A 22 5.57 12.89 15.58
N GLU A 23 6.08 11.90 16.32
CA GLU A 23 7.46 11.46 16.19
C GLU A 23 7.72 10.78 14.83
N ILE A 24 6.74 10.03 14.30
CA ILE A 24 6.82 9.46 12.95
C ILE A 24 6.85 10.56 11.89
N LEU A 25 6.07 11.63 12.03
CA LEU A 25 6.15 12.79 11.11
C LEU A 25 7.53 13.45 11.17
N ARG A 26 8.10 13.58 12.37
CA ARG A 26 9.38 14.23 12.61
C ARG A 26 10.55 13.46 12.01
N GLN A 27 10.65 12.16 12.26
CA GLN A 27 11.76 11.33 11.78
C GLN A 27 11.55 10.85 10.34
N ASN A 28 10.29 10.76 9.90
CA ASN A 28 9.89 10.25 8.60
C ASN A 28 10.53 8.87 8.28
N PRO A 29 10.13 7.81 8.99
CA PRO A 29 10.70 6.48 8.80
C PRO A 29 10.21 5.77 7.53
N PHE A 30 9.37 6.43 6.73
CA PHE A 30 8.97 5.96 5.40
C PHE A 30 10.03 6.27 4.34
N GLN A 31 10.89 7.26 4.56
CA GLN A 31 12.01 7.58 3.67
C GLN A 31 13.20 6.65 3.93
N ASP A 32 13.48 6.38 5.21
CA ASP A 32 14.52 5.45 5.65
C ASP A 32 13.99 4.57 6.78
N VAL A 33 13.93 3.27 6.51
CA VAL A 33 13.40 2.24 7.41
C VAL A 33 14.22 2.16 8.71
N SER A 34 15.49 2.55 8.69
CA SER A 34 16.37 2.53 9.86
C SER A 34 15.92 3.50 10.94
N ARG A 35 15.29 4.63 10.54
CA ARG A 35 14.79 5.67 11.43
C ARG A 35 13.64 5.23 12.34
N TRP A 36 13.04 4.08 12.07
CA TRP A 36 12.09 3.47 13.00
C TRP A 36 12.71 3.19 14.38
N LYS A 37 14.02 2.95 14.45
CA LYS A 37 14.72 2.78 15.72
C LYS A 37 14.69 4.09 16.51
N ASP A 38 15.01 5.20 15.86
CA ASP A 38 15.01 6.53 16.50
C ASP A 38 13.61 6.92 16.97
N VAL A 39 12.58 6.68 16.14
CA VAL A 39 11.17 6.89 16.53
C VAL A 39 10.82 6.09 17.77
N HIS A 40 11.24 4.83 17.83
CA HIS A 40 10.93 3.93 18.94
C HIS A 40 11.65 4.34 20.23
N GLU A 41 12.94 4.66 20.15
CA GLU A 41 13.72 5.12 21.29
C GLU A 41 13.14 6.41 21.87
N ASN A 42 12.87 7.41 21.03
CA ASN A 42 12.27 8.68 21.46
C ASN A 42 10.88 8.47 22.06
N PHE A 43 10.04 7.67 21.42
CA PHE A 43 8.68 7.38 21.91
C PHE A 43 8.69 6.64 23.26
N VAL A 44 9.53 5.63 23.44
CA VAL A 44 9.62 4.89 24.71
C VAL A 44 10.16 5.78 25.83
N ASN A 45 11.14 6.63 25.52
CA ASN A 45 11.70 7.60 26.47
C ASN A 45 10.65 8.63 26.91
N GLU A 46 9.80 9.11 26.00
CA GLU A 46 8.75 10.08 26.33
C GLU A 46 7.57 9.44 27.06
N CYS A 47 7.09 8.28 26.61
CA CYS A 47 5.92 7.64 27.20
C CYS A 47 6.22 6.88 28.49
N ASN A 48 7.49 6.55 28.76
CA ASN A 48 7.92 5.66 29.86
C ASN A 48 7.19 4.30 29.88
N VAL A 49 6.76 3.82 28.71
CA VAL A 49 6.11 2.51 28.54
C VAL A 49 6.93 1.68 27.56
N PRO A 50 7.33 0.45 27.91
CA PRO A 50 8.24 -0.37 27.10
C PRO A 50 7.51 -1.06 25.95
N PHE A 51 6.94 -0.28 25.02
CA PHE A 51 6.43 -0.83 23.77
C PHE A 51 7.58 -1.38 22.93
N SER A 52 7.33 -2.46 22.20
CA SER A 52 8.32 -2.97 21.24
C SER A 52 8.28 -2.15 19.94
N LEU A 53 9.43 -2.09 19.24
CA LEU A 53 9.54 -1.48 17.91
C LEU A 53 8.44 -1.97 16.94
N ARG A 54 8.20 -3.28 16.95
CA ARG A 54 7.15 -3.92 16.14
C ARG A 54 5.77 -3.39 16.52
N THR A 55 5.49 -3.28 17.82
CA THR A 55 4.20 -2.78 18.31
C THR A 55 3.93 -1.34 17.84
N CYS A 56 4.94 -0.47 17.86
CA CYS A 56 4.80 0.90 17.34
C CYS A 56 4.50 0.92 15.83
N LYS A 57 5.22 0.11 15.04
CA LYS A 57 4.97 -0.04 13.59
C LYS A 57 3.56 -0.56 13.29
N ASP A 58 3.18 -1.66 13.94
CA ASP A 58 1.89 -2.32 13.73
C ASP A 58 0.74 -1.39 14.13
N HIS A 59 0.91 -0.62 15.22
CA HIS A 59 -0.10 0.34 15.67
C HIS A 59 -0.26 1.54 14.73
N CYS A 60 0.84 2.11 14.23
CA CYS A 60 0.80 3.16 13.21
C CYS A 60 0.05 2.68 11.95
N ASN A 61 0.43 1.50 11.44
CA ASN A 61 -0.23 0.90 10.29
C ASN A 61 -1.72 0.64 10.54
N HIS A 62 -2.07 0.19 11.75
CA HIS A 62 -3.46 0.00 12.14
C HIS A 62 -4.26 1.31 12.12
N LEU A 63 -3.73 2.40 12.68
CA LEU A 63 -4.37 3.72 12.65
C LEU A 63 -4.54 4.26 11.22
N LEU A 64 -3.51 4.14 10.38
CA LEU A 64 -3.59 4.51 8.96
C LEU A 64 -4.63 3.66 8.20
N ASN A 65 -4.72 2.36 8.50
CA ASN A 65 -5.71 1.48 7.89
C ASN A 65 -7.15 1.83 8.33
N LEU A 66 -7.36 2.20 9.58
CA LEU A 66 -8.67 2.67 10.05
C LEU A 66 -9.06 4.00 9.39
N TYR A 67 -8.08 4.90 9.22
CA TYR A 67 -8.29 6.20 8.57
C TYR A 67 -8.64 6.03 7.08
N THR A 68 -7.84 5.26 6.34
CA THR A 68 -8.06 5.00 4.89
C THR A 68 -9.39 4.30 4.60
N LYS A 69 -9.86 3.43 5.50
CA LYS A 69 -11.14 2.75 5.37
C LYS A 69 -12.34 3.58 5.84
N GLY A 70 -12.11 4.80 6.35
CA GLY A 70 -13.18 5.64 6.92
C GLY A 70 -13.79 5.06 8.21
N SER A 71 -13.16 4.07 8.82
CA SER A 71 -13.66 3.35 10.00
C SER A 71 -13.08 3.88 11.32
N LEU A 72 -12.32 4.97 11.28
CA LEU A 72 -11.74 5.62 12.47
C LEU A 72 -12.84 6.30 13.29
N LYS A 73 -13.04 5.85 14.53
CA LYS A 73 -14.07 6.36 15.46
C LYS A 73 -13.42 7.11 16.63
N ILE A 74 -14.15 8.11 17.15
CA ILE A 74 -13.80 8.83 18.37
C ILE A 74 -13.83 7.87 19.55
N ARG A 75 -12.79 7.87 20.39
CA ARG A 75 -12.77 7.07 21.63
C ARG A 75 -13.63 7.74 22.71
N PRO A 76 -14.20 6.99 23.68
CA PRO A 76 -15.05 7.58 24.73
C PRO A 76 -14.42 8.67 25.61
N LYS A 77 -13.09 8.77 25.66
CA LYS A 77 -12.35 9.79 26.42
C LYS A 77 -11.65 10.83 25.54
N GLU A 78 -11.82 10.73 24.22
CA GLU A 78 -11.16 11.60 23.24
C GLU A 78 -12.06 12.79 22.96
N SER A 79 -11.53 14.00 23.12
CA SER A 79 -12.22 15.23 22.74
C SER A 79 -12.43 15.29 21.22
N PRO A 80 -13.50 15.94 20.72
CA PRO A 80 -13.66 16.20 19.29
C PRO A 80 -12.47 16.94 18.67
N GLU A 81 -11.85 17.87 19.42
CA GLU A 81 -10.68 18.63 18.97
C GLU A 81 -9.44 17.74 18.85
N GLU A 82 -9.21 16.89 19.85
CA GLU A 82 -8.17 15.87 19.81
C GLU A 82 -8.38 15.02 18.55
N PHE A 83 -9.54 14.38 18.41
CA PHE A 83 -9.83 13.52 17.27
C PHE A 83 -9.56 14.19 15.91
N LEU A 84 -9.87 15.48 15.78
CA LEU A 84 -9.58 16.26 14.58
C LEU A 84 -8.06 16.43 14.36
N ASN A 85 -7.31 16.78 15.41
CA ASN A 85 -5.85 16.86 15.36
C ASN A 85 -5.23 15.53 14.93
N LYS A 86 -5.70 14.41 15.48
CA LYS A 86 -5.23 13.08 15.11
C LYS A 86 -5.53 12.75 13.66
N LYS A 87 -6.71 13.12 13.16
CA LYS A 87 -7.03 13.00 11.74
C LYS A 87 -6.08 13.83 10.87
N SER A 88 -5.73 15.04 11.28
CA SER A 88 -4.75 15.87 10.57
C SER A 88 -3.38 15.19 10.50
N LEU A 89 -2.88 14.68 11.63
CA LEU A 89 -1.60 13.96 11.68
C LEU A 89 -1.61 12.71 10.78
N LEU A 90 -2.71 11.94 10.79
CA LEU A 90 -2.86 10.76 9.93
C LEU A 90 -2.92 11.11 8.45
N HIS A 91 -3.56 12.23 8.09
CA HIS A 91 -3.58 12.74 6.72
C HIS A 91 -2.17 13.11 6.24
N ASP A 92 -1.41 13.83 7.06
CA ASP A 92 -0.06 14.24 6.70
C ASP A 92 0.91 13.06 6.63
N LEU A 93 0.76 12.07 7.53
CA LEU A 93 1.49 10.81 7.45
C LEU A 93 1.17 10.03 6.18
N LEU A 94 -0.10 10.04 5.76
CA LEU A 94 -0.53 9.36 4.54
C LEU A 94 0.06 10.03 3.29
N LYS A 95 0.13 11.36 3.27
CA LYS A 95 0.86 12.10 2.22
C LYS A 95 2.34 11.73 2.21
N LEU A 96 3.01 11.75 3.36
CA LEU A 96 4.43 11.38 3.46
C LEU A 96 4.68 9.94 2.99
N ARG A 97 3.82 9.01 3.41
CA ARG A 97 3.91 7.61 2.97
C ARG A 97 3.77 7.51 1.46
N ASN A 98 2.77 8.15 0.87
CA ASN A 98 2.53 8.06 -0.57
C ASN A 98 3.61 8.77 -1.39
N ASN A 99 4.16 9.88 -0.91
CA ASN A 99 5.26 10.60 -1.56
C ASN A 99 6.56 9.77 -1.60
N ASN A 100 6.81 8.95 -0.59
CA ASN A 100 7.98 8.07 -0.55
C ASN A 100 7.81 6.76 -1.35
N PHE A 101 6.62 6.51 -1.91
CA PHE A 101 6.30 5.32 -2.72
C PHE A 101 6.30 5.57 -4.24
N ASN A 102 6.72 6.74 -4.74
CA ASN A 102 6.76 7.02 -6.19
C ASN A 102 8.18 7.13 -6.74
N VAL A 103 8.63 6.01 -7.33
CA VAL A 103 9.39 6.01 -8.59
C VAL A 103 8.35 6.20 -9.70
N ASP A 104 8.44 7.32 -10.41
CA ASP A 104 7.98 7.64 -11.77
C ASP A 104 6.53 7.29 -12.24
N ASP A 105 5.91 8.30 -12.85
CA ASP A 105 4.67 8.28 -13.65
C ASP A 105 3.33 7.96 -12.96
N TYR A 106 2.69 8.95 -12.32
CA TYR A 106 1.23 9.17 -12.43
C TYR A 106 0.89 10.63 -12.04
N PRO A 107 -0.11 11.28 -12.69
CA PRO A 107 -0.48 12.64 -12.37
C PRO A 107 -1.06 12.70 -10.96
N SER A 108 -0.47 13.58 -10.16
CA SER A 108 -1.01 14.08 -8.90
C SER A 108 -2.53 14.23 -8.95
N PRO A 109 -3.29 13.72 -7.96
CA PRO A 109 -4.67 14.12 -7.75
C PRO A 109 -4.69 15.60 -7.33
N SER A 110 -4.58 16.50 -8.29
CA SER A 110 -4.95 17.88 -8.12
C SER A 110 -6.43 17.92 -7.74
N THR A 111 -6.71 18.44 -6.54
CA THR A 111 -7.89 19.25 -6.22
C THR A 111 -9.26 18.64 -6.55
N LYS A 112 -9.69 17.64 -5.76
CA LYS A 112 -11.12 17.38 -5.49
C LYS A 112 -11.36 16.88 -4.06
N TYR A 113 -11.01 17.71 -3.08
CA TYR A 113 -11.69 17.70 -1.79
C TYR A 113 -11.93 19.16 -1.39
N GLU A 114 -12.75 19.84 -2.20
CA GLU A 114 -13.45 21.03 -1.72
C GLU A 114 -14.43 20.57 -0.63
N ASN A 115 -14.21 21.11 0.57
CA ASN A 115 -15.22 21.55 1.52
C ASN A 115 -16.47 20.66 1.63
N ILE A 116 -16.37 19.54 2.34
CA ILE A 116 -17.52 19.04 3.09
C ILE A 116 -17.51 19.77 4.44
N THR A 117 -18.10 20.95 4.45
CA THR A 117 -18.64 21.59 5.65
C THR A 117 -19.60 20.61 6.31
N ASN A 118 -19.14 19.92 7.34
CA ASN A 118 -19.98 18.95 8.06
C ASN A 118 -20.87 19.60 9.14
N ASP A 119 -21.20 20.88 8.99
CA ASP A 119 -22.15 21.61 9.86
C ASP A 119 -23.52 21.87 9.21
N LYS A 120 -23.72 21.58 7.92
CA LYS A 120 -24.99 21.92 7.24
C LYS A 120 -26.08 20.84 7.34
N TYR A 121 -25.74 19.61 7.73
CA TYR A 121 -26.69 18.50 7.81
C TYR A 121 -27.33 18.30 9.19
N SER A 122 -26.80 18.92 10.25
CA SER A 122 -27.44 18.92 11.59
C SER A 122 -28.42 20.10 11.75
N LEU A 123 -28.06 21.28 11.25
CA LEU A 123 -28.89 22.50 11.35
C LEU A 123 -30.15 22.47 10.45
N LYS A 124 -30.13 21.80 9.30
CA LYS A 124 -31.28 21.77 8.36
C LYS A 124 -32.47 20.95 8.90
N MET A 125 -32.22 19.99 9.81
CA MET A 125 -33.26 19.20 10.49
C MET A 125 -33.86 19.93 11.70
N VAL A 126 -33.07 20.80 12.36
CA VAL A 126 -33.53 21.60 13.50
C VAL A 126 -34.33 22.82 13.01
N LEU A 127 -33.81 23.55 12.02
CA LEU A 127 -34.50 24.73 11.44
C LEU A 127 -35.79 24.38 10.67
N LYS A 128 -35.90 23.19 10.04
CA LYS A 128 -37.16 22.78 9.36
C LYS A 128 -38.29 22.47 10.32
N LYS A 129 -38.01 22.17 11.59
CA LYS A 129 -39.05 21.94 12.60
C LYS A 129 -39.53 23.25 13.23
N GLU A 130 -38.63 24.21 13.45
CA GLU A 130 -38.99 25.52 14.00
C GLU A 130 -39.70 26.40 12.95
N ILE A 131 -39.25 26.41 11.69
CA ILE A 131 -39.87 27.23 10.63
C ILE A 131 -41.24 26.69 10.18
N LYS A 132 -41.48 25.37 10.24
CA LYS A 132 -42.81 24.79 9.92
C LYS A 132 -43.86 25.09 10.98
N GLN A 133 -43.44 25.37 12.20
CA GLN A 133 -44.36 25.63 13.30
C GLN A 133 -44.81 27.10 13.31
N ASP A 134 -43.97 28.02 12.83
CA ASP A 134 -44.29 29.45 12.73
C ASP A 134 -45.02 29.84 11.42
N ILE A 135 -44.91 29.07 10.33
CA ILE A 135 -45.63 29.36 9.06
C ILE A 135 -47.07 28.80 9.06
N LEU A 136 -47.43 27.90 9.99
CA LEU A 136 -48.79 27.34 10.06
C LEU A 136 -49.81 28.25 10.77
N GLU A 137 -49.40 29.45 11.21
CA GLU A 137 -50.30 30.41 11.87
C GLU A 137 -50.61 31.67 11.03
N MET A 138 -50.20 31.73 9.76
CA MET A 138 -50.60 32.83 8.87
C MET A 138 -51.01 32.33 7.48
N SER A 139 -52.18 32.85 7.04
CA SER A 139 -52.80 32.85 5.71
C SER A 139 -53.56 31.60 5.24
N ASP A 140 -54.86 31.58 5.57
CA ASP A 140 -55.93 31.17 4.64
C ASP A 140 -55.96 32.14 3.44
N SER A 141 -55.27 31.80 2.35
CA SER A 141 -55.34 32.53 1.08
C SER A 141 -55.13 31.55 -0.09
N ASP A 142 -56.23 31.11 -0.69
CA ASP A 142 -56.33 30.10 -1.74
C ASP A 142 -55.82 30.55 -3.14
N GLU A 143 -54.60 31.08 -3.27
CA GLU A 143 -54.14 31.62 -4.58
C GLU A 143 -52.71 31.25 -5.06
N ASP A 144 -52.00 30.27 -4.48
CA ASP A 144 -50.59 29.99 -4.87
C ASP A 144 -50.28 28.55 -5.32
N ASP A 145 -51.20 27.86 -6.00
CA ASP A 145 -50.98 26.49 -6.51
C ASP A 145 -50.39 26.44 -7.95
N PHE A 146 -50.18 27.60 -8.58
CA PHE A 146 -49.75 27.71 -9.98
C PHE A 146 -48.22 27.85 -10.15
N TYR A 147 -47.50 28.37 -9.16
CA TYR A 147 -46.07 28.74 -9.29
C TYR A 147 -45.09 27.61 -8.91
N TRP A 148 -45.55 26.56 -8.23
CA TRP A 148 -44.67 25.47 -7.73
C TRP A 148 -44.37 24.36 -8.77
N LYS A 149 -45.21 24.19 -9.79
CA LYS A 149 -45.02 23.15 -10.83
C LYS A 149 -43.86 23.43 -11.79
N GLU A 150 -43.66 24.68 -12.17
CA GLU A 150 -42.62 25.06 -13.14
C GLU A 150 -41.20 25.01 -12.54
N THR A 151 -41.10 25.09 -11.21
CA THR A 151 -39.85 24.91 -10.48
C THR A 151 -39.46 23.45 -10.29
N GLU A 152 -40.43 22.54 -10.17
CA GLU A 152 -40.18 21.09 -10.05
C GLU A 152 -39.67 20.49 -11.37
N GLU A 153 -40.29 20.84 -12.51
CA GLU A 153 -39.85 20.34 -13.83
C GLU A 153 -38.40 20.77 -14.17
N LYS A 154 -38.01 22.00 -13.83
CA LYS A 154 -36.63 22.51 -14.04
C LYS A 154 -35.61 21.88 -13.07
N GLU A 155 -36.04 21.40 -11.91
CA GLU A 155 -35.18 20.65 -10.98
C GLU A 155 -35.04 19.18 -11.40
N GLU A 156 -36.09 18.57 -11.93
CA GLU A 156 -36.06 17.21 -12.48
C GLU A 156 -35.17 17.10 -13.73
N GLU A 157 -35.22 18.10 -14.62
CA GLU A 157 -34.36 18.15 -15.82
C GLU A 157 -32.87 18.25 -15.44
N LYS A 158 -32.53 19.11 -14.47
CA LYS A 158 -31.15 19.20 -13.94
C LYS A 158 -30.71 17.92 -13.23
N ASN A 159 -31.62 17.22 -12.57
CA ASN A 159 -31.31 15.96 -11.91
C ASN A 159 -31.03 14.84 -12.93
N MET A 160 -31.76 14.80 -14.05
CA MET A 160 -31.46 13.89 -15.16
C MET A 160 -30.08 14.15 -15.76
N ASP A 161 -29.72 15.42 -16.02
CA ASP A 161 -28.40 15.78 -16.56
C ASP A 161 -27.25 15.34 -15.63
N ILE A 162 -27.44 15.49 -14.31
CA ILE A 162 -26.48 15.04 -13.31
C ILE A 162 -26.36 13.51 -13.31
N GLU A 163 -27.49 12.80 -13.41
CA GLU A 163 -27.52 11.34 -13.42
C GLU A 163 -26.82 10.77 -14.66
N GLU A 164 -27.05 11.35 -15.84
CA GLU A 164 -26.38 10.96 -17.08
C GLU A 164 -24.85 11.17 -16.98
N VAL A 165 -24.41 12.32 -16.46
CA VAL A 165 -22.99 12.62 -16.26
C VAL A 165 -22.35 11.64 -15.26
N LEU A 166 -23.07 11.24 -14.22
CA LEU A 166 -22.60 10.25 -13.25
C LEU A 166 -22.49 8.85 -13.87
N LEU A 167 -23.46 8.47 -14.70
CA LEU A 167 -23.44 7.19 -15.40
C LEU A 167 -22.24 7.11 -16.36
N LYS A 168 -22.03 8.17 -17.14
CA LYS A 168 -20.90 8.27 -18.08
C LYS A 168 -19.55 8.16 -17.36
N LYS A 169 -19.40 8.82 -16.22
CA LYS A 169 -18.17 8.71 -15.39
C LYS A 169 -17.97 7.33 -14.80
N LYS A 170 -19.04 6.64 -14.40
CA LYS A 170 -18.94 5.25 -13.90
C LYS A 170 -18.45 4.32 -15.01
N LEU A 171 -19.00 4.48 -16.22
CA LEU A 171 -18.60 3.69 -17.38
C LEU A 171 -17.12 3.92 -17.74
N GLU A 172 -16.69 5.18 -17.79
CA GLU A 172 -15.28 5.53 -18.05
C GLU A 172 -14.32 4.95 -16.98
N LEU A 173 -14.72 4.98 -15.71
CA LEU A 173 -13.93 4.38 -14.62
C LEU A 173 -13.85 2.85 -14.75
N GLU A 174 -14.93 2.21 -15.21
CA GLU A 174 -14.95 0.77 -15.43
C GLU A 174 -14.08 0.36 -16.62
N GLU A 175 -14.16 1.08 -17.74
CA GLU A 175 -13.30 0.90 -18.91
C GLU A 175 -11.82 1.08 -18.53
N ARG A 176 -11.49 2.14 -17.79
CA ARG A 176 -10.12 2.36 -17.31
C ARG A 176 -9.65 1.24 -16.39
N ARG A 177 -10.54 0.71 -15.54
CA ARG A 177 -10.22 -0.42 -14.67
C ARG A 177 -9.97 -1.70 -15.47
N LEU A 178 -10.74 -1.94 -16.53
CA LEU A 178 -10.54 -3.06 -17.44
C LEU A 178 -9.21 -2.94 -18.17
N ALA A 179 -8.91 -1.78 -18.76
CA ALA A 179 -7.65 -1.52 -19.45
C ALA A 179 -6.42 -1.74 -18.54
N LEU A 180 -6.49 -1.29 -17.28
CA LEU A 180 -5.41 -1.53 -16.31
C LEU A 180 -5.24 -3.02 -15.96
N LYS A 181 -6.33 -3.79 -15.90
CA LYS A 181 -6.26 -5.24 -15.67
C LYS A 181 -5.64 -5.96 -16.88
N GLU A 182 -6.05 -5.60 -18.09
CA GLU A 182 -5.48 -6.15 -19.33
C GLU A 182 -3.99 -5.85 -19.42
N ARG A 183 -3.58 -4.60 -19.15
CA ARG A 183 -2.16 -4.23 -19.17
C ARG A 183 -1.35 -5.00 -18.12
N ARG A 184 -1.92 -5.21 -16.93
CA ARG A 184 -1.28 -6.02 -15.87
C ARG A 184 -1.11 -7.47 -16.32
N LEU A 185 -2.12 -8.04 -16.96
CA LEU A 185 -2.09 -9.42 -17.45
C LEU A 185 -1.01 -9.58 -18.55
N GLN A 186 -0.92 -8.64 -19.49
CA GLN A 186 0.15 -8.62 -20.50
C GLN A 186 1.54 -8.58 -19.88
N LEU A 187 1.78 -7.71 -18.89
CA LEU A 187 3.08 -7.63 -18.22
C LEU A 187 3.43 -8.92 -17.46
N GLU A 188 2.42 -9.61 -16.93
CA GLU A 188 2.61 -10.89 -16.26
C GLU A 188 2.95 -12.01 -17.25
N GLU A 189 2.30 -12.04 -18.42
CA GLU A 189 2.63 -12.95 -19.53
C GLU A 189 4.05 -12.70 -20.07
N GLU A 190 4.42 -11.44 -20.33
CA GLU A 190 5.78 -11.07 -20.77
C GLU A 190 6.83 -11.49 -19.73
N ARG A 191 6.57 -11.25 -18.44
CA ARG A 191 7.45 -11.68 -17.35
C ARG A 191 7.60 -13.21 -17.31
N PHE A 192 6.52 -13.93 -17.51
CA PHE A 192 6.54 -15.40 -17.53
C PHE A 192 7.37 -15.93 -18.70
N GLU A 193 7.21 -15.37 -19.90
CA GLU A 193 8.01 -15.77 -21.06
C GLU A 193 9.49 -15.43 -20.90
N LEU A 194 9.83 -14.27 -20.30
CA LEU A 194 11.21 -13.93 -19.98
C LEU A 194 11.86 -14.92 -18.99
N ASP A 195 11.16 -15.28 -17.91
CA ASP A 195 11.65 -16.24 -16.92
C ASP A 195 11.85 -17.64 -17.55
N LYS A 196 10.90 -18.07 -18.40
CA LYS A 196 11.03 -19.31 -19.16
C LYS A 196 12.23 -19.27 -20.10
N PHE A 197 12.42 -18.17 -20.84
CA PHE A 197 13.56 -17.99 -21.73
C PHE A 197 14.88 -18.03 -20.95
N GLU A 198 14.99 -17.29 -19.85
CA GLU A 198 16.18 -17.26 -19.00
C GLU A 198 16.53 -18.67 -18.49
N ARG A 199 15.55 -19.41 -17.98
CA ARG A 199 15.75 -20.79 -17.51
C ARG A 199 16.24 -21.70 -18.62
N THR A 200 15.63 -21.62 -19.80
CA THR A 200 16.07 -22.45 -20.93
C THR A 200 17.51 -22.13 -21.35
N LYS A 201 17.87 -20.84 -21.40
CA LYS A 201 19.23 -20.41 -21.73
C LYS A 201 20.25 -20.83 -20.68
N ARG A 202 19.89 -20.76 -19.39
CA ARG A 202 20.74 -21.26 -18.32
C ARG A 202 21.00 -22.76 -18.44
N MET A 203 19.95 -23.56 -18.69
CA MET A 203 20.09 -25.00 -18.89
C MET A 203 20.90 -25.34 -20.14
N GLU A 204 20.78 -24.56 -21.21
CA GLU A 204 21.57 -24.71 -22.44
C GLU A 204 23.06 -24.44 -22.19
N LEU A 205 23.39 -23.37 -21.48
CA LEU A 205 24.77 -23.05 -21.10
C LEU A 205 25.38 -24.12 -20.19
N GLU A 206 24.64 -24.61 -19.20
CA GLU A 206 25.10 -25.67 -18.30
C GLU A 206 25.37 -26.99 -19.06
N ARG A 207 24.53 -27.32 -20.05
CA ARG A 207 24.76 -28.47 -20.93
C ARG A 207 26.02 -28.28 -21.77
N ALA A 208 26.18 -27.12 -22.40
CA ALA A 208 27.34 -26.82 -23.22
C ALA A 208 28.65 -26.86 -22.40
N GLU A 209 28.63 -26.36 -21.17
CA GLU A 209 29.77 -26.42 -20.25
C GLU A 209 30.12 -27.87 -19.86
N ARG A 210 29.12 -28.69 -19.52
CA ARG A 210 29.32 -30.12 -19.25
C ARG A 210 29.91 -30.85 -20.45
N ASP A 211 29.41 -30.59 -21.65
CA ASP A 211 29.90 -31.22 -22.87
C ASP A 211 31.36 -30.83 -23.15
N LEU A 212 31.74 -29.57 -22.91
CA LEU A 212 33.13 -29.12 -23.03
C LEU A 212 34.01 -29.81 -21.99
N TYR A 213 33.56 -29.91 -20.74
CA TYR A 213 34.29 -30.60 -19.69
C TYR A 213 34.53 -32.07 -20.04
N ILE A 214 33.50 -32.77 -20.51
CA ILE A 214 33.60 -34.17 -20.96
C ILE A 214 34.60 -34.28 -22.10
N LYS A 215 34.54 -33.40 -23.10
CA LYS A 215 35.49 -33.41 -24.24
C LYS A 215 36.94 -33.22 -23.79
N VAL A 216 37.20 -32.31 -22.84
CA VAL A 216 38.54 -32.11 -22.28
C VAL A 216 38.99 -33.33 -21.50
N ALA A 217 38.12 -33.89 -20.66
CA ALA A 217 38.42 -35.10 -19.89
C ALA A 217 38.75 -36.29 -20.82
N MET A 218 38.00 -36.49 -21.90
CA MET A 218 38.27 -37.53 -22.89
C MET A 218 39.65 -37.35 -23.55
N LYS A 219 39.99 -36.15 -24.00
CA LYS A 219 41.32 -35.87 -24.58
C LYS A 219 42.44 -36.11 -23.58
N ASN A 220 42.26 -35.71 -22.32
CA ASN A 220 43.25 -35.96 -21.27
C ASN A 220 43.42 -37.47 -21.02
N GLN A 221 42.32 -38.22 -21.02
CA GLN A 221 42.36 -39.68 -20.89
C GLN A 221 43.10 -40.33 -22.07
N GLU A 222 42.87 -39.87 -23.30
CA GLU A 222 43.60 -40.33 -24.49
C GLU A 222 45.11 -40.09 -24.37
N ILE A 223 45.51 -38.89 -23.93
CA ILE A 223 46.93 -38.54 -23.72
C ILE A 223 47.56 -39.44 -22.65
N ILE A 224 46.90 -39.59 -21.49
CA ILE A 224 47.37 -40.45 -20.40
C ILE A 224 47.55 -41.88 -20.93
N THR A 225 46.54 -42.42 -21.62
CA THR A 225 46.57 -43.77 -22.18
C THR A 225 47.73 -43.94 -23.16
N ALA A 226 47.96 -42.97 -24.05
CA ALA A 226 49.07 -43.01 -25.01
C ALA A 226 50.45 -42.97 -24.31
N LEU A 227 50.61 -42.16 -23.27
CA LEU A 227 51.84 -42.09 -22.48
C LEU A 227 52.09 -43.39 -21.71
N THR A 228 51.06 -43.96 -21.08
CA THR A 228 51.16 -45.23 -20.37
C THR A 228 51.56 -46.36 -21.32
N ASN A 229 50.93 -46.47 -22.49
CA ASN A 229 51.29 -47.47 -23.50
C ASN A 229 52.75 -47.31 -23.97
N ARG A 230 53.23 -46.08 -24.15
CA ARG A 230 54.63 -45.83 -24.52
C ARG A 230 55.61 -46.24 -23.41
N LEU A 231 55.28 -45.98 -22.14
CA LEU A 231 56.10 -46.41 -21.00
C LEU A 231 56.15 -47.94 -20.89
N VAL A 232 55.01 -48.61 -21.01
CA VAL A 232 54.93 -50.08 -20.99
C VAL A 232 55.77 -50.69 -22.12
N ASN A 233 55.65 -50.16 -23.34
CA ASN A 233 56.41 -50.65 -24.49
C ASN A 233 57.92 -50.41 -24.35
N LYS A 234 58.35 -49.30 -23.72
CA LYS A 234 59.76 -49.03 -23.44
C LYS A 234 60.34 -50.01 -22.42
N CYS A 235 59.63 -50.27 -21.32
CA CYS A 235 60.04 -51.26 -20.32
C CYS A 235 60.09 -52.70 -20.88
N ASN A 236 59.22 -53.04 -21.84
CA ASN A 236 59.22 -54.34 -22.48
C ASN A 236 60.34 -54.51 -23.53
N GLY A 237 60.79 -53.42 -24.16
CA GLY A 237 61.92 -53.42 -25.11
C GLY A 237 63.28 -53.56 -24.43
N ASP A 238 63.45 -53.00 -23.23
CA ASP A 238 64.71 -53.06 -22.48
C ASP A 238 64.96 -54.45 -21.83
N ASN A 239 63.93 -55.31 -21.77
CA ASN A 239 64.04 -56.70 -21.26
C ASN A 239 64.46 -57.74 -22.33
N LEU A 240 64.73 -57.32 -23.58
CA LEU A 240 65.07 -58.24 -24.68
C LEU A 240 66.57 -58.31 -25.04
N CYS A 241 67.46 -57.62 -24.32
CA CYS A 241 68.91 -57.57 -24.63
C CYS A 241 69.84 -58.06 -23.51
N ILE A 242 69.39 -58.99 -22.66
CA ILE A 242 70.27 -59.68 -21.71
C ILE A 242 70.20 -61.20 -21.98
N LEU A 243 70.81 -61.64 -23.08
CA LEU A 243 71.30 -63.00 -23.30
C LEU A 243 72.58 -62.95 -24.11
#